data_AF-A0AAU7HIL8-F1
#
_entry.id   AF-A0AAU7HIL8-F1
#
_cell.length_a   1.000
_cell.length_b   1.000
_cell.length_c   1.000
_cell.angle_alpha   90.00
_cell.angle_beta   90.00
_cell.angle_gamma   90.00
#
_symmetry.space_group_name_H-M   'P 1'
#
loop_
_entity.id
_entity.type
_entity.pdbx_description
1 polymer ?
#
loop_
_entity_poly.entity_id
_entity_poly.type
_entity_poly.pdbx_seq_one_letter_code
_entity_poly.pdbx_strand_id
1 'polypeptide(L)' 'MKKSEVIYDLEQIICRLDALKAASCLKTSQAEVEDIKNIIDSVKNKISLAVTFSITGRENPTLPKSKCRFCGK' A
#
# COMPACT_ATOMS: atom_id res chain seq x y z
N MET A 1 1.74 1.14 16.90
CA MET A 1 1.92 0.65 15.52
C MET A 1 3.32 1.03 15.06
N LYS A 2 4.05 0.12 14.42
CA LYS A 2 5.38 0.41 13.87
C LYS A 2 5.22 1.23 12.59
N LYS A 3 6.14 2.17 12.32
CA LYS A 3 6.07 3.01 11.10
C LYS A 3 6.02 2.18 9.81
N SER A 4 6.67 1.01 9.79
CA SER A 4 6.61 0.05 8.69
C SER A 4 5.24 -0.59 8.48
N GLU A 5 4.45 -0.78 9.54
CA GLU A 5 3.06 -1.27 9.43
C GLU A 5 2.17 -0.19 8.78
N VAL A 6 2.36 1.06 9.19
CA VAL A 6 1.63 2.20 8.61
C VAL A 6 1.95 2.37 7.12
N ILE A 7 3.23 2.24 6.71
CA ILE A 7 3.61 2.29 5.29
C ILE A 7 2.92 1.19 4.49
N TYR A 8 2.90 -0.03 5.01
CA TYR A 8 2.25 -1.17 4.36
C TYR A 8 0.74 -0.97 4.21
N ASP A 9 0.08 -0.45 5.24
CA ASP A 9 -1.35 -0.16 5.18
C ASP A 9 -1.65 0.96 4.16
N LEU A 10 -0.81 1.99 4.08
CA LEU A 10 -0.91 3.05 3.07
C LEU A 10 -0.73 2.49 1.65
N GLU A 11 0.19 1.56 1.44
CA GLU A 11 0.36 0.87 0.16
C GLU A 11 -0.87 0.06 -0.24
N GLN A 12 -1.48 -0.67 0.71
CA GLN A 12 -2.73 -1.36 0.43
C GLN A 12 -3.87 -0.40 0.06
N ILE A 13 -3.96 0.76 0.74
CA ILE A 13 -4.97 1.76 0.42
C ILE A 13 -4.77 2.31 -1.00
N ILE A 14 -3.52 2.60 -1.41
CA ILE A 14 -3.19 3.05 -2.77
C ILE A 14 -3.62 2.00 -3.80
N CYS A 15 -3.30 0.72 -3.59
CA CYS A 15 -3.72 -0.35 -4.50
C CYS A 15 -5.26 -0.45 -4.64
N ARG A 16 -5.99 -0.22 -3.55
CA ARG A 16 -7.47 -0.22 -3.58
C ARG A 16 -8.02 1.00 -4.31
N LEU A 17 -7.39 2.17 -4.17
CA LEU A 17 -7.76 3.38 -4.91
C LEU A 17 -7.53 3.21 -6.42
N ASP A 18 -6.43 2.56 -6.83
CA ASP A 18 -6.18 2.24 -8.24
C ASP A 18 -7.25 1.29 -8.81
N ALA A 19 -7.67 0.28 -8.04
CA ALA A 19 -8.76 -0.60 -8.43
C ALA A 19 -10.10 0.14 -8.54
N LEU A 20 -10.37 1.10 -7.63
CA LEU A 20 -11.56 1.95 -7.68
C LEU A 20 -11.56 2.90 -8.88
N LYS A 21 -10.40 3.42 -9.27
CA LYS A 21 -10.26 4.27 -10.47
C LYS A 21 -10.65 3.51 -11.75
N ALA A 22 -10.37 2.21 -11.80
CA ALA A 22 -10.77 1.34 -12.91
C ALA A 22 -12.27 0.97 -12.90
N ALA A 23 -13.00 1.25 -11.81
CA ALA A 23 -14.42 0.97 -11.72
C ALA A 23 -15.25 1.96 -12.55
N SER A 24 -16.09 1.43 -13.45
CA SER A 24 -16.91 2.22 -14.37
C SER A 24 -17.97 3.08 -13.68
N CYS A 25 -18.33 2.75 -12.44
CA CYS A 25 -19.30 3.48 -11.63
C CYS A 25 -18.80 4.82 -11.06
N LEU A 26 -17.49 5.08 -11.12
CA LEU A 26 -16.87 6.25 -10.48
C LEU A 26 -16.40 7.33 -11.47
N LYS A 27 -16.86 7.30 -12.73
CA LYS A 27 -16.43 8.25 -13.79
C LYS A 27 -16.46 9.72 -13.35
N THR A 28 -17.45 10.14 -12.57
CA THR A 28 -17.61 11.51 -12.08
C THR A 28 -16.67 11.86 -10.92
N SER A 29 -16.24 10.88 -10.13
CA SER A 29 -15.36 11.06 -8.96
C SER A 29 -13.92 10.59 -9.20
N GLN A 30 -13.53 10.27 -10.44
CA GLN A 30 -12.16 9.85 -10.76
C GLN A 30 -11.11 10.89 -10.36
N ALA A 31 -11.44 12.18 -10.51
CA ALA A 31 -10.55 13.28 -10.09
C ALA A 31 -10.37 13.28 -8.56
N GLU A 32 -11.46 13.12 -7.80
CA GLU A 32 -11.42 13.07 -6.33
C GLU A 32 -10.63 11.85 -5.84
N VAL A 33 -10.78 10.69 -6.49
CA VAL A 33 -10.03 9.48 -6.17
C VAL A 33 -8.53 9.67 -6.44
N GLU A 34 -8.16 10.36 -7.52
CA GLU A 34 -6.77 10.70 -7.82
C GLU A 34 -6.18 11.67 -6.79
N ASP A 35 -6.94 12.69 -6.39
CA ASP A 35 -6.52 13.66 -5.38
C ASP A 35 -6.27 12.98 -4.02
N ILE A 36 -7.18 12.08 -3.61
CA ILE A 36 -7.03 11.28 -2.39
C ILE A 36 -5.77 10.41 -2.48
N LYS A 37 -5.53 9.76 -3.62
CA LYS A 37 -4.32 8.97 -3.84
C LYS A 37 -3.06 9.82 -3.69
N ASN A 38 -3.01 10.99 -4.32
CA ASN A 38 -1.88 11.92 -4.24
C ASN A 38 -1.60 12.39 -2.81
N ILE A 39 -2.65 12.67 -2.02
CA ILE A 39 -2.51 13.03 -0.60
C ILE A 39 -1.90 11.87 0.18
N ILE A 40 -2.38 10.64 -0.04
CA ILE A 40 -1.90 9.45 0.65
C ILE A 40 -0.45 9.13 0.27
N ASP A 41 -0.07 9.26 -1.00
CA ASP A 41 1.32 9.12 -1.45
C ASP A 41 2.23 10.17 -0.80
N SER A 42 1.78 11.41 -0.69
CA SER A 42 2.52 12.47 0.01
C SER A 42 2.76 12.12 1.50
N VAL A 43 1.74 11.59 2.18
CA VAL A 43 1.84 11.14 3.57
C VAL A 43 2.79 9.95 3.69
N LYS A 44 2.67 8.95 2.82
CA LYS A 44 3.56 7.77 2.76
C LYS A 44 5.01 8.19 2.58
N ASN A 45 5.29 9.12 1.67
CA ASN A 45 6.64 9.62 1.39
C ASN A 45 7.21 10.38 2.59
N LYS A 46 6.42 11.24 3.23
CA LYS A 46 6.83 11.95 4.46
C LYS A 46 7.14 11.00 5.61
N ILE A 47 6.37 9.92 5.75
CA ILE A 47 6.63 8.89 6.77
C ILE A 47 7.90 8.12 6.42
N SER A 48 8.05 7.68 5.16
CA SER A 48 9.19 6.87 4.69
C SER A 48 10.54 7.56 4.85
N LEU A 49 10.61 8.89 4.68
CA LEU A 49 11.81 9.68 4.95
C LEU A 49 12.31 9.59 6.41
N ALA A 50 11.46 9.13 7.34
CA ALA A 50 11.78 8.97 8.75
C ALA A 50 11.75 7.50 9.22
N VAL A 51 11.83 6.52 8.29
CA VAL A 51 11.87 5.08 8.60
C VAL A 51 13.21 4.48 8.22
N THR A 52 14.04 4.18 9.20
CA THR A 52 15.09 3.16 9.08
C THR A 52 14.42 1.79 9.14
N PHE A 53 14.47 1.03 8.05
CA PHE A 53 13.98 -0.34 8.03
C PHE A 53 14.81 -1.19 9.02
N SER A 54 14.20 -1.63 10.11
CA SER A 54 14.82 -2.62 11.00
C SER A 54 15.01 -3.91 10.23
N ILE A 55 16.28 -4.30 10.03
CA ILE A 55 16.72 -5.52 9.32
C ILE A 55 16.15 -6.80 9.97
N THR A 56 15.65 -6.71 11.20
CA THR A 56 15.05 -7.83 11.93
C THR A 56 13.58 -7.54 12.25
N GLY A 57 12.67 -8.40 11.78
CA GLY A 57 11.41 -8.61 12.50
C GLY A 57 10.14 -9.05 11.75
N ARG A 58 10.04 -8.93 10.42
CA ARG A 58 8.91 -9.55 9.67
C ARG A 58 9.37 -10.02 8.30
N GLU A 59 8.84 -11.16 7.88
CA GLU A 59 8.93 -11.63 6.49
C GLU A 59 8.44 -10.52 5.56
N ASN A 60 9.27 -10.14 4.60
CA ASN A 60 8.92 -9.13 3.61
C ASN A 60 7.74 -9.65 2.76
N PRO A 61 6.54 -9.03 2.81
CA PRO A 61 5.38 -9.51 2.05
C PRO A 61 5.52 -9.25 0.54
N THR A 62 6.50 -8.45 0.11
CA THR A 62 6.84 -8.26 -1.32
C THR A 62 7.83 -9.27 -1.86
N LEU A 63 8.52 -10.03 -1.00
CA LEU A 63 9.22 -11.22 -1.47
C LEU A 63 8.16 -12.25 -1.86
N PRO A 64 8.24 -12.88 -3.05
CA PRO A 64 7.35 -13.98 -3.38
C PRO A 64 7.50 -15.02 -2.29
N LYS A 65 6.43 -15.22 -1.51
CA LYS A 65 6.36 -16.35 -0.59
C LYS A 65 6.49 -17.57 -1.49
N SER A 66 7.66 -18.19 -1.48
CA SER A 66 8.04 -19.28 -2.38
C SER A 66 7.18 -20.53 -2.20
N LYS A 67 6.16 -20.47 -1.34
CA LYS A 67 5.19 -21.53 -1.06
C LYS A 67 3.82 -20.93 -0.76
N CYS A 68 2.79 -21.42 -1.44
CA CYS A 68 1.39 -21.14 -1.16
C CYS A 68 1.02 -21.61 0.26
N ARG A 69 0.36 -20.76 1.06
CA ARG A 69 -0.03 -21.09 2.45
C ARG A 69 -1.04 -22.24 2.55
N PHE A 70 -1.77 -22.54 1.47
CA PHE A 70 -2.79 -23.58 1.45
C PHE A 70 -2.30 -24.92 0.91
N CYS A 71 -1.33 -24.92 -0.03
CA CYS A 71 -0.86 -26.16 -0.65
C CYS A 71 0.66 -26.41 -0.50
N GLY A 72 1.40 -25.50 0.15
CA GLY A 72 2.81 -25.66 0.47
C GLY A 72 3.77 -25.75 -0.72
N LYS A 73 3.27 -25.57 -1.95
CA LYS A 73 4.03 -25.53 -3.19
C LYS A 73 4.42 -24.11 -3.55
#